data_AF-A0A6I7PSJ7-F1
#
_entry.id   AF-A0A6I7PSJ7-F1
#
_cell.length_a   1.000
_cell.length_b   1.000
_cell.length_c   1.000
_cell.angle_alpha   90.00
_cell.angle_beta   90.00
_cell.angle_gamma   90.00
#
_symmetry.space_group_name_H-M   'P 1'
#
loop_
_entity.id
_entity.type
_entity.pdbx_description
1 polymer ?
#
loop_
_entity_poly.entity_id
_entity_poly.type
_entity_poly.pdbx_seq_one_letter_code
_entity_poly.pdbx_strand_id
1 'polypeptide(L)'
;MAAPAPHDLGLSLEICVIRLRVLSKFFTFVVASIIGFVDLSSWACAVYAKTLPVSLSVQSSEADISEGFETPEIELNKSGGSIWLQSPFAAIPIIGDTHGDLEALYEAVRRLQIRHQRFFPLVIQLGDMEYLTNNIPTSSRRPGHGPRNDLVSNHVAGDDKLYQLYYQEAKGFERLSTRVLWIRGNHDNGTELERLVRQNSNGLIAVDRQETLLYLPDGRPLLLKVGENQEKEIEFIGVGGVDPNTRRQSTQRYPGIEIKEEFLAPDFLGAFEPRPRVLLTHQGPPSALQGSPCIDLLRSTIRPEAHLFGHSHTPSQDSISEGLGILTWNAVKKGDFKSFSRMLIVR
;
A
#
# COMPACT_ATOMS: atom_id res chain seq x y z
N MET A 1 19.87 21.93 -66.88
CA MET A 1 19.82 23.29 -66.29
C MET A 1 19.91 23.14 -64.79
N ALA A 2 20.82 23.91 -64.18
CA ALA A 2 21.40 23.67 -62.87
C ALA A 2 20.45 23.98 -61.70
N ALA A 3 20.69 23.31 -60.57
CA ALA A 3 20.05 23.57 -59.29
C ALA A 3 20.47 24.94 -58.70
N PRO A 4 19.55 25.71 -58.10
CA PRO A 4 19.90 26.78 -57.18
C PRO A 4 20.03 26.26 -55.74
N ALA A 5 21.05 26.76 -55.04
CA ALA A 5 21.39 26.48 -53.64
C ALA A 5 20.38 27.10 -52.64
N PRO A 6 20.29 26.58 -51.40
CA PRO A 6 19.36 27.07 -50.39
C PRO A 6 19.86 28.36 -49.72
N HIS A 7 18.99 29.38 -49.67
CA HIS A 7 19.17 30.58 -48.86
C HIS A 7 18.44 30.43 -47.51
N ASP A 8 19.24 30.45 -46.44
CA ASP A 8 19.03 31.14 -45.16
C ASP A 8 17.58 31.37 -44.64
N LEU A 9 17.11 30.48 -43.74
CA LEU A 9 15.86 30.63 -42.97
C LEU A 9 16.11 30.78 -41.46
N GLY A 10 17.32 31.19 -41.06
CA GLY A 10 17.74 31.28 -39.65
C GLY A 10 17.26 32.52 -38.86
N LEU A 11 16.67 33.53 -39.50
CA LEU A 11 16.41 34.84 -38.87
C LEU A 11 14.92 35.19 -38.63
N SER A 12 14.00 34.31 -39.00
CA SER A 12 12.54 34.54 -38.87
C SER A 12 11.96 34.09 -37.53
N LEU A 13 12.58 33.12 -36.85
CA LEU A 13 12.05 32.53 -35.61
C LEU A 13 12.44 33.30 -34.34
N GLU A 14 13.60 33.96 -34.30
CA GLU A 14 14.04 34.71 -33.11
C GLU A 14 13.23 35.99 -32.86
N ILE A 15 12.75 36.65 -33.92
CA ILE A 15 11.93 37.87 -33.80
C ILE A 15 10.54 37.55 -33.22
N CYS A 16 10.02 36.34 -33.47
CA CYS A 16 8.73 35.89 -32.93
C CYS A 16 8.82 35.55 -31.43
N VAL A 17 9.93 34.94 -30.99
CA VAL A 17 10.16 34.58 -29.57
C VAL A 17 10.43 35.83 -28.71
N ILE A 18 11.09 36.86 -29.24
CA ILE A 18 11.35 38.10 -28.50
C ILE A 18 10.06 38.91 -28.30
N ARG A 19 9.14 38.95 -29.28
CA ARG A 19 7.84 39.65 -29.14
C ARG A 19 6.91 38.99 -28.11
N LEU A 20 6.93 37.65 -27.98
CA LEU A 20 6.13 36.93 -26.97
C LEU A 20 6.65 37.13 -25.53
N ARG A 21 7.98 37.28 -25.33
CA ARG A 21 8.55 37.53 -24.00
C ARG A 21 8.34 38.95 -23.47
N VAL A 22 8.21 39.94 -24.35
CA VAL A 22 7.91 41.33 -23.95
C VAL A 22 6.44 41.49 -23.56
N LEU A 23 5.51 40.81 -24.26
CA LEU A 23 4.09 40.83 -23.91
C LEU A 23 3.77 40.12 -22.59
N SER A 24 4.47 39.02 -22.28
CA SER A 24 4.32 38.31 -21.00
C SER A 24 4.74 39.17 -19.80
N LYS A 25 5.86 39.91 -19.90
CA LYS A 25 6.33 40.77 -18.81
C LYS A 25 5.48 42.02 -18.60
N PHE A 26 4.89 42.57 -19.67
CA PHE A 26 3.95 43.68 -19.55
C PHE A 26 2.62 43.25 -18.90
N PHE A 27 2.14 42.04 -19.18
CA PHE A 27 0.89 41.53 -18.59
C PHE A 27 1.03 41.29 -17.08
N THR A 28 2.17 40.76 -16.63
CA THR A 28 2.43 40.55 -15.19
C THR A 28 2.52 41.87 -14.41
N PHE A 29 3.06 42.93 -15.03
CA PHE A 29 3.22 44.23 -14.37
C PHE A 29 1.90 45.01 -14.27
N VAL A 30 1.02 44.89 -15.28
CA VAL A 30 -0.31 45.53 -15.26
C VAL A 30 -1.25 44.83 -14.29
N VAL A 31 -1.21 43.50 -14.18
CA VAL A 31 -2.03 42.75 -13.19
C VAL A 31 -1.55 43.02 -11.77
N ALA A 32 -0.25 43.15 -11.52
CA ALA A 32 0.28 43.49 -10.20
C ALA A 32 -0.05 44.92 -9.74
N SER A 33 -0.34 45.84 -10.68
CA SER A 33 -0.67 47.23 -10.37
C SER A 33 -2.17 47.49 -10.18
N ILE A 34 -3.03 46.56 -10.64
CA ILE A 34 -4.50 46.66 -10.53
C ILE A 34 -5.03 45.94 -9.28
N ILE A 35 -4.28 45.01 -8.68
CA ILE A 35 -4.67 44.26 -7.46
C ILE A 35 -4.05 44.91 -6.20
N GLY A 36 -3.99 46.24 -6.16
CA GLY A 36 -3.85 46.99 -4.92
C GLY A 36 -5.26 47.28 -4.38
N PHE A 37 -5.54 46.88 -3.14
CA PHE A 37 -6.84 46.95 -2.43
C PHE A 37 -7.82 45.79 -2.67
N VAL A 38 -7.47 44.60 -2.17
CA VAL A 38 -8.48 43.68 -1.58
C VAL A 38 -7.85 43.02 -0.35
N ASP A 39 -8.52 43.12 0.80
CA ASP A 39 -8.14 42.50 2.08
C ASP A 39 -8.08 40.96 1.93
N LEU A 40 -6.88 40.41 2.03
CA LEU A 40 -6.54 39.00 1.77
C LEU A 40 -6.24 38.21 3.05
N SER A 41 -6.82 38.60 4.19
CA SER A 41 -6.70 37.87 5.45
C SER A 41 -7.47 36.53 5.47
N SER A 42 -8.34 36.25 4.50
CA SER A 42 -9.18 35.03 4.45
C SER A 42 -8.72 33.94 3.47
N TRP A 43 -7.67 34.17 2.67
CA TRP A 43 -7.21 33.21 1.64
C TRP A 43 -5.80 32.63 1.88
N ALA A 44 -5.08 33.10 2.89
CA ALA A 44 -3.71 32.68 3.17
C ALA A 44 -3.57 31.28 3.80
N CYS A 45 -4.66 30.62 4.23
CA CYS A 45 -4.58 29.28 4.81
C CYS A 45 -4.67 28.11 3.80
N ALA A 46 -4.97 28.36 2.52
CA ALA A 46 -5.30 27.27 1.59
C ALA A 46 -4.25 26.97 0.49
N VAL A 47 -3.17 27.74 0.36
CA VAL A 47 -2.22 27.58 -0.77
C VAL A 47 -0.76 27.36 -0.37
N TYR A 48 -0.39 27.51 0.92
CA TYR A 48 1.02 27.38 1.36
C TYR A 48 1.49 25.97 1.75
N ALA A 49 0.73 24.92 1.46
CA ALA A 49 1.10 23.53 1.77
C ALA A 49 1.59 22.70 0.56
N LYS A 50 1.85 23.34 -0.59
CA LYS A 50 2.51 22.68 -1.72
C LYS A 50 3.86 23.34 -1.98
N THR A 51 4.89 22.49 -2.02
CA THR A 51 6.28 22.76 -2.40
C THR A 51 7.15 23.56 -1.42
N LEU A 52 7.76 22.87 -0.46
CA LEU A 52 9.16 23.06 -0.05
C LEU A 52 9.68 21.76 0.61
N PRO A 53 10.85 21.21 0.19
CA PRO A 53 11.53 20.17 0.96
C PRO A 53 12.28 20.85 2.10
N VAL A 54 11.77 20.76 3.33
CA VAL A 54 12.54 21.19 4.49
C VAL A 54 13.60 20.12 4.76
N SER A 55 14.85 20.40 4.39
CA SER A 55 16.00 19.67 4.88
C SER A 55 16.25 20.07 6.34
N LEU A 56 15.66 19.33 7.28
CA LEU A 56 16.05 19.40 8.69
C LEU A 56 17.37 18.64 8.85
N SER A 57 18.49 19.35 8.80
CA SER A 57 19.76 18.84 9.27
C SER A 57 19.74 18.84 10.80
N VAL A 58 19.38 17.71 11.40
CA VAL A 58 19.56 17.49 12.84
C VAL A 58 21.02 17.10 13.05
N GLN A 59 21.78 17.98 13.72
CA GLN A 59 23.09 17.61 14.25
C GLN A 59 22.87 16.58 15.37
N SER A 60 23.40 15.38 15.17
CA SER A 60 23.38 14.29 16.14
C SER A 60 24.35 14.60 17.28
N SER A 61 23.83 15.05 18.42
CA SER A 61 24.47 14.75 19.70
C SER A 61 23.96 13.40 20.16
N GLU A 62 24.86 12.44 20.39
CA GLU A 62 24.60 11.13 21.00
C GLU A 62 24.11 11.30 22.46
N ALA A 63 22.89 11.78 22.64
CA ALA A 63 22.16 11.71 23.89
C ALA A 63 21.13 10.59 23.76
N ASP A 64 21.07 9.69 24.73
CA ASP A 64 20.12 8.58 24.85
C ASP A 64 18.68 9.01 24.49
N ILE A 65 18.24 8.72 23.27
CA ILE A 65 16.86 8.94 22.78
C ILE A 65 15.97 7.78 23.23
N SER A 66 16.05 7.38 24.51
CA SER A 66 15.29 6.24 25.05
C SER A 66 14.04 6.63 25.83
N GLU A 67 13.79 7.92 26.09
CA GLU A 67 12.63 8.35 26.87
C GLU A 67 11.72 9.29 26.06
N GLY A 68 10.50 8.82 25.76
CA GLY A 68 9.37 9.72 25.48
C GLY A 68 8.53 9.49 24.22
N PHE A 69 8.89 8.55 23.33
CA PHE A 69 8.02 8.25 22.18
C PHE A 69 7.00 7.16 22.55
N GLU A 70 5.77 7.57 22.82
CA GLU A 70 4.65 6.63 22.99
C GLU A 70 4.47 5.82 21.71
N THR A 71 4.59 4.49 21.86
CA THR A 71 4.29 3.57 20.78
C THR A 71 2.76 3.52 20.68
N PRO A 72 2.15 3.86 19.53
CA PRO A 72 0.70 3.80 19.40
C PRO A 72 0.22 2.37 19.67
N GLU A 73 -0.72 2.22 20.59
CA GLU A 73 -1.30 0.93 20.92
C GLU A 73 -2.28 0.49 19.84
N ILE A 74 -2.23 -0.81 19.53
CA ILE A 74 -3.13 -1.45 18.59
C ILE A 74 -3.87 -2.58 19.30
N GLU A 75 -5.19 -2.44 19.40
CA GLU A 75 -6.09 -3.46 19.95
C GLU A 75 -6.71 -4.28 18.82
N LEU A 76 -6.75 -5.61 19.00
CA LEU A 76 -7.38 -6.54 18.06
C LEU A 76 -8.69 -7.05 18.65
N ASN A 77 -9.80 -6.76 17.99
CA ASN A 77 -11.06 -7.44 18.26
C ASN A 77 -11.29 -8.49 17.15
N LYS A 78 -10.84 -9.72 17.44
CA LYS A 78 -10.85 -10.83 16.49
C LYS A 78 -12.26 -11.33 16.17
N SER A 79 -13.15 -11.37 17.17
CA SER A 79 -14.53 -11.85 16.99
C SER A 79 -15.38 -10.91 16.15
N GLY A 80 -15.10 -9.61 16.22
CA GLY A 80 -15.79 -8.56 15.45
C GLY A 80 -15.09 -8.10 14.18
N GLY A 81 -13.88 -8.60 13.87
CA GLY A 81 -13.12 -8.16 12.69
C GLY A 81 -12.78 -6.67 12.73
N SER A 82 -12.31 -6.16 13.86
CA SER A 82 -11.88 -4.76 13.96
C SER A 82 -10.48 -4.60 14.55
N ILE A 83 -9.77 -3.57 14.05
CA ILE A 83 -8.47 -3.11 14.52
C ILE A 83 -8.65 -1.69 15.05
N TRP A 84 -8.21 -1.45 16.27
CA TRP A 84 -8.32 -0.14 16.90
C TRP A 84 -6.92 0.47 17.00
N LEU A 85 -6.76 1.65 16.42
CA LEU A 85 -5.53 2.44 16.48
C LEU A 85 -5.77 3.66 17.35
N GLN A 86 -5.16 3.67 18.54
CA GLN A 86 -5.20 4.81 19.44
C GLN A 86 -4.23 5.89 18.94
N SER A 87 -4.66 6.64 17.91
CA SER A 87 -3.89 7.75 17.35
C SER A 87 -4.81 8.75 16.65
N PRO A 88 -4.56 10.07 16.75
CA PRO A 88 -5.39 11.09 16.08
C PRO A 88 -5.38 10.97 14.55
N PHE A 89 -4.41 10.26 13.97
CA PHE A 89 -4.34 9.97 12.54
C PHE A 89 -3.55 8.69 12.29
N ALA A 90 -3.92 7.91 11.28
CA ALA A 90 -3.22 6.69 10.92
C ALA A 90 -2.39 6.89 9.64
N ALA A 91 -1.12 6.52 9.70
CA ALA A 91 -0.31 6.28 8.50
C ALA A 91 -0.02 4.79 8.43
N ILE A 92 -0.39 4.16 7.32
CA ILE A 92 -0.36 2.71 7.14
C ILE A 92 0.45 2.41 5.89
N PRO A 93 1.66 1.85 6.02
CA PRO A 93 2.41 1.38 4.87
C PRO A 93 1.65 0.26 4.16
N ILE A 94 1.66 0.30 2.83
CA ILE A 94 1.04 -0.67 1.93
C ILE A 94 2.18 -1.28 1.11
N ILE A 95 2.38 -2.59 1.20
CA ILE A 95 3.51 -3.28 0.57
C ILE A 95 2.96 -4.46 -0.26
N GLY A 96 3.35 -4.56 -1.53
CA GLY A 96 2.94 -5.68 -2.38
C GLY A 96 4.07 -6.68 -2.63
N ASP A 97 3.70 -7.91 -2.97
CA ASP A 97 4.55 -8.88 -3.67
C ASP A 97 5.88 -9.19 -2.95
N THR A 98 5.78 -9.57 -1.66
CA THR A 98 6.95 -9.88 -0.83
C THR A 98 7.60 -11.22 -1.19
N HIS A 99 6.85 -12.11 -1.84
CA HIS A 99 7.31 -13.43 -2.28
C HIS A 99 8.00 -14.24 -1.16
N GLY A 100 7.45 -14.21 0.06
CA GLY A 100 7.98 -14.94 1.21
C GLY A 100 9.15 -14.28 1.93
N ASP A 101 9.67 -13.14 1.45
CA ASP A 101 10.78 -12.45 2.11
C ASP A 101 10.29 -11.57 3.27
N LEU A 102 9.97 -12.23 4.38
CA LEU A 102 9.49 -11.58 5.60
C LEU A 102 10.56 -10.66 6.22
N GLU A 103 11.84 -11.00 6.11
CA GLU A 103 12.91 -10.14 6.60
C GLU A 103 12.99 -8.84 5.80
N ALA A 104 12.88 -8.90 4.47
CA ALA A 104 12.85 -7.70 3.65
C ALA A 104 11.62 -6.82 3.93
N LEU A 105 10.46 -7.43 4.21
CA LEU A 105 9.27 -6.71 4.67
C LEU A 105 9.56 -5.96 5.98
N TYR A 106 10.05 -6.65 7.01
CA TYR A 106 10.37 -6.06 8.30
C TYR A 106 11.45 -4.96 8.20
N GLU A 107 12.48 -5.19 7.41
CA GLU A 107 13.52 -4.19 7.17
C GLU A 107 13.00 -2.95 6.45
N ALA A 108 12.07 -3.11 5.49
CA ALA A 108 11.44 -1.99 4.82
C ALA A 108 10.62 -1.14 5.81
N VAL A 109 9.84 -1.78 6.68
CA VAL A 109 9.08 -1.09 7.73
C VAL A 109 10.02 -0.41 8.73
N ARG A 110 11.08 -1.09 9.19
CA ARG A 110 12.07 -0.53 10.10
C ARG A 110 12.69 0.75 9.52
N ARG A 111 13.10 0.72 8.25
CA ARG A 111 13.64 1.90 7.55
C ARG A 111 12.63 3.02 7.43
N LEU A 112 11.36 2.72 7.17
CA LEU A 112 10.29 3.71 7.18
C LEU A 112 10.17 4.35 8.56
N GLN A 113 10.16 3.55 9.64
CA GLN A 113 10.03 4.06 11.00
C GLN A 113 11.17 5.01 11.36
N ILE A 114 12.41 4.59 11.08
CA ILE A 114 13.62 5.40 11.30
C ILE A 114 13.56 6.68 10.45
N ARG A 115 13.23 6.57 9.17
CA ARG A 115 13.21 7.72 8.25
C ARG A 115 12.19 8.77 8.68
N HIS A 116 11.02 8.33 9.13
CA HIS A 116 9.93 9.23 9.50
C HIS A 116 9.87 9.53 11.00
N GLN A 117 10.79 8.96 11.79
CA GLN A 117 10.80 9.04 13.25
C GLN A 117 9.40 8.77 13.83
N ARG A 118 8.78 7.69 13.34
CA ARG A 118 7.38 7.35 13.63
C ARG A 118 7.18 5.83 13.64
N PHE A 119 6.38 5.35 14.59
CA PHE A 119 5.92 3.95 14.59
C PHE A 119 4.74 3.73 13.63
N PHE A 120 4.76 2.59 12.94
CA PHE A 120 3.67 2.14 12.09
C PHE A 120 3.02 0.92 12.75
N PRO A 121 1.89 1.07 13.46
CA PRO A 121 1.26 -0.03 14.18
C PRO A 121 0.62 -1.08 13.26
N LEU A 122 0.37 -0.72 12.00
CA LEU A 122 -0.22 -1.59 11.01
C LEU A 122 0.44 -1.38 9.65
N VAL A 123 0.68 -2.48 8.95
CA VAL A 123 1.09 -2.55 7.55
C VAL A 123 0.08 -3.41 6.81
N ILE A 124 -0.28 -3.01 5.59
CA ILE A 124 -1.13 -3.82 4.69
C ILE A 124 -0.24 -4.44 3.62
N GLN A 125 -0.30 -5.75 3.48
CA GLN A 125 0.42 -6.53 2.50
C GLN A 125 -0.57 -7.06 1.44
N LEU A 126 -0.29 -6.81 0.16
CA LEU A 126 -1.23 -7.02 -0.94
C LEU A 126 -1.01 -8.34 -1.71
N GLY A 127 -0.81 -9.44 -0.98
CA GLY A 127 -0.69 -10.80 -1.54
C GLY A 127 0.73 -11.24 -1.86
N ASP A 128 0.87 -12.55 -2.10
CA ASP A 128 2.14 -13.24 -2.30
C ASP A 128 3.05 -13.18 -1.06
N MET A 129 2.45 -13.41 0.10
CA MET A 129 3.22 -13.68 1.32
C MET A 129 3.97 -15.01 1.24
N GLU A 130 3.60 -15.88 0.30
CA GLU A 130 4.07 -17.25 0.20
C GLU A 130 3.87 -17.98 1.52
N TYR A 131 2.63 -17.94 2.00
CA TYR A 131 2.20 -18.77 3.12
C TYR A 131 2.19 -20.25 2.69
N LEU A 132 3.37 -20.88 2.72
CA LEU A 132 3.62 -22.24 2.27
C LEU A 132 3.77 -23.15 3.49
N THR A 133 2.69 -23.71 4.02
CA THR A 133 2.85 -24.73 5.08
C THR A 133 3.55 -25.99 4.53
N ASN A 134 4.17 -26.76 5.42
CA ASN A 134 5.07 -27.90 5.13
C ASN A 134 4.50 -29.03 4.22
N ASN A 135 3.26 -28.90 3.75
CA ASN A 135 2.53 -29.90 2.97
C ASN A 135 2.53 -29.65 1.46
N ILE A 136 3.28 -28.67 0.95
CA ILE A 136 3.34 -28.41 -0.49
C ILE A 136 4.41 -29.31 -1.14
N PRO A 137 4.05 -30.16 -2.11
CA PRO A 137 5.00 -31.02 -2.80
C PRO A 137 6.13 -30.19 -3.43
N THR A 138 7.37 -30.63 -3.22
CA THR A 138 8.59 -30.06 -3.82
C THR A 138 8.50 -29.86 -5.33
N SER A 139 7.67 -30.65 -6.02
CA SER A 139 7.42 -30.56 -7.47
C SER A 139 6.61 -29.33 -7.92
N SER A 140 5.92 -28.64 -7.00
CA SER A 140 5.22 -27.37 -7.27
C SER A 140 6.11 -26.13 -7.05
N ARG A 141 7.37 -26.34 -6.65
CA ARG A 141 8.40 -25.30 -6.54
C ARG A 141 8.85 -24.88 -7.94
N ARG A 142 8.82 -23.58 -8.25
CA ARG A 142 9.28 -23.06 -9.56
C ARG A 142 10.75 -23.45 -9.79
N PRO A 143 11.12 -24.02 -10.96
CA PRO A 143 12.51 -24.10 -11.38
C PRO A 143 13.09 -22.68 -11.52
N GLY A 144 14.27 -22.43 -10.96
CA GLY A 144 15.01 -21.16 -11.10
C GLY A 144 14.63 -20.05 -10.10
N HIS A 145 13.69 -20.29 -9.20
CA HIS A 145 13.60 -19.53 -7.96
C HIS A 145 14.41 -20.35 -6.96
N GLY A 146 15.42 -19.77 -6.29
CA GLY A 146 16.29 -20.47 -5.35
C GLY A 146 15.48 -21.19 -4.25
N PRO A 147 16.12 -21.89 -3.29
CA PRO A 147 15.40 -22.37 -2.11
C PRO A 147 14.60 -21.19 -1.55
N ARG A 148 13.27 -21.22 -1.75
CA ARG A 148 12.40 -20.13 -1.33
C ARG A 148 12.58 -20.06 0.18
N ASN A 149 12.89 -18.88 0.66
CA ASN A 149 13.16 -18.65 2.07
C ASN A 149 11.90 -19.08 2.81
N ASP A 150 11.93 -20.22 3.51
CA ASP A 150 10.83 -20.73 4.32
C ASP A 150 10.57 -19.81 5.54
N LEU A 151 10.96 -18.54 5.49
CA LEU A 151 10.96 -17.60 6.62
C LEU A 151 9.55 -17.37 7.16
N VAL A 152 8.55 -17.23 6.28
CA VAL A 152 7.15 -17.12 6.72
C VAL A 152 6.71 -18.40 7.40
N SER A 153 7.01 -19.56 6.81
CA SER A 153 6.64 -20.87 7.36
C SER A 153 7.36 -21.18 8.66
N ASN A 154 8.64 -20.81 8.78
CA ASN A 154 9.47 -20.95 9.97
C ASN A 154 8.99 -20.03 11.07
N HIS A 155 8.71 -18.76 10.77
CA HIS A 155 8.14 -17.79 11.71
C HIS A 155 6.78 -18.27 12.24
N VAL A 156 5.91 -18.75 11.36
CA VAL A 156 4.62 -19.38 11.71
C VAL A 156 4.81 -20.65 12.56
N ALA A 157 5.84 -21.45 12.28
CA ALA A 157 6.19 -22.63 13.06
C ALA A 157 6.85 -22.30 14.42
N GLY A 158 7.17 -21.03 14.68
CA GLY A 158 7.78 -20.55 15.93
C GLY A 158 9.31 -20.50 15.92
N ASP A 159 9.96 -20.43 14.75
CA ASP A 159 11.34 -19.93 14.66
C ASP A 159 11.31 -18.41 14.88
N ASP A 160 11.39 -18.01 16.14
CA ASP A 160 11.21 -16.65 16.60
C ASP A 160 12.40 -15.72 16.28
N LYS A 161 13.40 -16.13 15.48
CA LYS A 161 14.59 -15.29 15.20
C LYS A 161 14.25 -13.91 14.65
N LEU A 162 13.33 -13.83 13.68
CA LEU A 162 12.91 -12.55 13.12
C LEU A 162 12.12 -11.73 14.14
N TYR A 163 11.28 -12.38 14.95
CA TYR A 163 10.59 -11.73 16.04
C TYR A 163 11.56 -11.15 17.07
N GLN A 164 12.53 -11.94 17.53
CA GLN A 164 13.58 -11.52 18.46
C GLN A 164 14.34 -10.32 17.91
N LEU A 165 14.86 -10.43 16.69
CA LEU A 165 15.66 -9.40 16.04
C LEU A 165 14.91 -8.07 15.89
N TYR A 166 13.68 -8.10 15.37
CA TYR A 166 12.97 -6.87 14.98
C TYR A 166 12.03 -6.33 16.07
N TYR A 167 11.49 -7.15 16.96
CA TYR A 167 10.50 -6.73 17.96
C TYR A 167 11.04 -6.70 19.39
N GLN A 168 11.98 -7.57 19.75
CA GLN A 168 12.47 -7.67 21.14
C GLN A 168 13.82 -7.00 21.37
N GLU A 169 14.81 -7.28 20.51
CA GLU A 169 16.19 -6.84 20.70
C GLU A 169 16.43 -5.41 20.19
N ALA A 170 15.77 -5.04 19.09
CA ALA A 170 15.84 -3.69 18.54
C ALA A 170 15.24 -2.65 19.51
N LYS A 171 15.76 -1.42 19.46
CA LYS A 171 15.39 -0.32 20.37
C LYS A 171 14.94 0.93 19.63
N GLY A 172 14.21 1.81 20.32
CA GLY A 172 13.71 3.06 19.75
C GLY A 172 12.93 2.82 18.45
N PHE A 173 13.17 3.63 17.41
CA PHE A 173 12.55 3.47 16.10
C PHE A 173 13.04 2.27 15.28
N GLU A 174 14.11 1.59 15.71
CA GLU A 174 14.53 0.33 15.09
C GLU A 174 13.61 -0.83 15.48
N ARG A 175 12.97 -0.75 16.65
CA ARG A 175 12.02 -1.75 17.13
C ARG A 175 10.72 -1.66 16.34
N LEU A 176 10.31 -2.76 15.74
CA LEU A 176 9.00 -2.87 15.12
C LEU A 176 7.91 -2.97 16.20
N SER A 177 6.85 -2.22 16.00
CA SER A 177 5.59 -2.33 16.74
C SER A 177 4.40 -2.63 15.81
N THR A 178 4.71 -3.06 14.58
CA THR A 178 3.72 -3.27 13.53
C THR A 178 3.05 -4.62 13.63
N ARG A 179 1.80 -4.68 13.20
CA ARG A 179 1.20 -5.92 12.68
C ARG A 179 1.14 -5.86 11.17
N VAL A 180 1.24 -7.00 10.51
CA VAL A 180 1.11 -7.16 9.06
C VAL A 180 -0.24 -7.78 8.77
N LEU A 181 -1.17 -6.98 8.28
CA LEU A 181 -2.40 -7.44 7.69
C LEU A 181 -2.13 -7.85 6.25
N TRP A 182 -2.54 -9.05 5.82
CA TRP A 182 -2.42 -9.41 4.41
C TRP A 182 -3.66 -10.09 3.84
N ILE A 183 -3.86 -9.91 2.54
CA ILE A 183 -4.80 -10.68 1.72
C ILE A 183 -4.02 -11.71 0.90
N ARG A 184 -4.64 -12.82 0.48
CA ARG A 184 -3.93 -13.84 -0.30
C ARG A 184 -3.55 -13.34 -1.71
N GLY A 185 -2.41 -13.77 -2.21
CA GLY A 185 -2.00 -13.64 -3.61
C GLY A 185 -2.03 -14.96 -4.37
N ASN A 186 -1.38 -15.00 -5.54
CA ASN A 186 -1.33 -16.19 -6.39
C ASN A 186 -0.14 -17.13 -6.09
N HIS A 187 0.73 -16.75 -5.16
CA HIS A 187 1.83 -17.59 -4.67
C HIS A 187 1.59 -18.12 -3.24
N ASP A 188 0.43 -17.84 -2.66
CA ASP A 188 0.02 -18.37 -1.36
C ASP A 188 -0.63 -19.76 -1.47
N ASN A 189 -0.62 -20.52 -0.38
CA ASN A 189 -1.31 -21.82 -0.31
C ASN A 189 -2.82 -21.62 -0.10
N GLY A 190 -3.56 -21.51 -1.20
CA GLY A 190 -5.03 -21.36 -1.18
C GLY A 190 -5.74 -22.41 -0.34
N THR A 191 -5.44 -23.69 -0.53
CA THR A 191 -6.04 -24.82 0.21
C THR A 191 -5.87 -24.69 1.72
N GLU A 192 -4.68 -24.31 2.18
CA GLU A 192 -4.42 -24.17 3.61
C GLU A 192 -5.09 -22.93 4.19
N LEU A 193 -5.08 -21.82 3.46
CA LEU A 193 -5.80 -20.61 3.88
C LEU A 193 -7.30 -20.88 3.98
N GLU A 194 -7.89 -21.65 3.06
CA GLU A 194 -9.29 -22.08 3.19
C GLU A 194 -9.53 -22.93 4.43
N ARG A 195 -8.60 -23.83 4.76
CA ARG A 195 -8.68 -24.64 5.99
C ARG A 195 -8.73 -23.73 7.22
N LEU A 196 -7.87 -22.70 7.27
CA LEU A 196 -7.89 -21.70 8.34
C LEU A 196 -9.22 -20.94 8.40
N VAL A 197 -9.77 -20.53 7.24
CA VAL A 197 -11.07 -19.86 7.16
C VAL A 197 -12.20 -20.72 7.73
N ARG A 198 -12.21 -22.03 7.46
CA ARG A 198 -13.22 -22.95 8.01
C ARG A 198 -13.10 -23.15 9.53
N GLN A 199 -11.89 -23.02 10.06
CA GLN A 199 -11.61 -23.16 11.50
C GLN A 199 -11.89 -21.87 12.30
N ASN A 200 -11.96 -20.73 11.61
CA ASN A 200 -12.14 -19.43 12.23
C ASN A 200 -13.35 -18.76 11.60
N SER A 201 -14.50 -18.80 12.27
CA SER A 201 -15.78 -18.38 11.68
C SER A 201 -15.83 -16.90 11.28
N ASN A 202 -15.19 -16.01 12.03
CA ASN A 202 -15.30 -14.55 11.84
C ASN A 202 -13.94 -13.85 11.90
N GLY A 203 -13.90 -12.63 11.32
CA GLY A 203 -12.81 -11.67 11.47
C GLY A 203 -11.46 -12.08 10.88
N LEU A 204 -10.42 -11.43 11.41
CA LEU A 204 -9.01 -11.64 11.08
C LEU A 204 -8.48 -12.93 11.70
N ILE A 205 -7.55 -13.58 11.01
CA ILE A 205 -6.91 -14.80 11.48
C ILE A 205 -5.43 -14.53 11.74
N ALA A 206 -5.01 -14.57 13.00
CA ALA A 206 -3.59 -14.58 13.34
C ALA A 206 -2.99 -15.94 12.95
N VAL A 207 -1.87 -15.95 12.22
CA VAL A 207 -1.24 -17.20 11.77
C VAL A 207 0.06 -17.52 12.48
N ASP A 208 0.62 -16.58 13.22
CA ASP A 208 1.80 -16.76 14.07
C ASP A 208 1.42 -16.60 15.54
N ARG A 209 2.27 -17.13 16.43
CA ARG A 209 2.02 -17.13 17.88
C ARG A 209 2.03 -15.73 18.48
N GLN A 210 2.84 -14.85 17.89
CA GLN A 210 3.03 -13.47 18.35
C GLN A 210 2.00 -12.51 17.75
N GLU A 211 1.10 -13.01 16.90
CA GLU A 211 0.03 -12.25 16.27
C GLU A 211 0.55 -11.03 15.49
N THR A 212 1.76 -11.17 14.94
CA THR A 212 2.36 -10.15 14.08
C THR A 212 1.89 -10.29 12.65
N LEU A 213 1.42 -11.47 12.25
CA LEU A 213 0.89 -11.77 10.92
C LEU A 213 -0.61 -12.06 11.03
N LEU A 214 -1.41 -11.18 10.40
CA LEU A 214 -2.87 -11.25 10.37
C LEU A 214 -3.39 -11.46 8.94
N TYR A 215 -4.03 -12.60 8.69
CA TYR A 215 -4.70 -12.88 7.43
C TYR A 215 -6.10 -12.25 7.43
N LEU A 216 -6.45 -11.53 6.36
CA LEU A 216 -7.80 -11.08 6.05
C LEU A 216 -8.41 -12.02 5.00
N PRO A 217 -9.33 -12.92 5.40
CA PRO A 217 -10.04 -13.77 4.46
C PRO A 217 -10.90 -12.96 3.50
N ASP A 218 -11.03 -13.49 2.29
CA ASP A 218 -11.83 -12.86 1.24
C ASP A 218 -13.26 -12.58 1.70
N GLY A 219 -13.69 -11.36 1.42
CA GLY A 219 -15.04 -10.87 1.68
C GLY A 219 -15.40 -10.65 3.13
N ARG A 220 -14.49 -10.86 4.09
CA ARG A 220 -14.71 -10.45 5.47
C ARG A 220 -14.44 -8.94 5.61
N PRO A 221 -15.35 -8.18 6.23
CA PRO A 221 -15.09 -6.79 6.57
C PRO A 221 -14.02 -6.70 7.65
N LEU A 222 -13.20 -5.67 7.53
CA LEU A 222 -12.29 -5.21 8.56
C LEU A 222 -12.59 -3.75 8.88
N LEU A 223 -13.00 -3.47 10.11
CA LEU A 223 -13.18 -2.10 10.59
C LEU A 223 -11.89 -1.60 11.24
N LEU A 224 -11.29 -0.58 10.64
CA LEU A 224 -10.22 0.18 11.24
C LEU A 224 -10.79 1.39 11.95
N LYS A 225 -10.58 1.46 13.27
CA LYS A 225 -10.98 2.61 14.08
C LYS A 225 -9.75 3.46 14.39
N VAL A 226 -9.85 4.76 14.12
CA VAL A 226 -8.78 5.75 14.32
C VAL A 226 -9.31 6.90 15.16
N GLY A 227 -8.45 7.47 16.01
CA GLY A 227 -8.77 8.55 16.95
C GLY A 227 -8.76 8.07 18.40
N GLU A 228 -8.57 9.00 19.34
CA GLU A 228 -8.55 8.72 20.78
C GLU A 228 -9.88 8.12 21.28
N ASN A 229 -11.00 8.48 20.64
CA ASN A 229 -12.35 8.00 20.96
C ASN A 229 -13.02 7.23 19.81
N GLN A 230 -12.24 6.60 18.91
CA GLN A 230 -12.78 5.85 17.76
C GLN A 230 -13.65 6.70 16.80
N GLU A 231 -13.36 7.99 16.68
CA GLU A 231 -14.20 8.95 15.95
C GLU A 231 -14.26 8.67 14.44
N LYS A 232 -13.28 7.95 13.90
CA LYS A 232 -13.21 7.59 12.48
C LYS A 232 -13.17 6.09 12.30
N GLU A 233 -14.13 5.60 11.53
CA GLU A 233 -14.20 4.21 11.12
C GLU A 233 -13.96 4.11 9.61
N ILE A 234 -13.08 3.18 9.23
CA ILE A 234 -12.81 2.84 7.83
C ILE A 234 -13.01 1.35 7.68
N GLU A 235 -13.96 0.98 6.84
CA GLU A 235 -14.16 -0.40 6.47
C GLU A 235 -13.28 -0.77 5.27
N PHE A 236 -12.55 -1.87 5.44
CA PHE A 236 -11.75 -2.53 4.43
C PHE A 236 -12.43 -3.84 4.04
N ILE A 237 -12.40 -4.16 2.74
CA ILE A 237 -12.73 -5.48 2.23
C ILE A 237 -11.55 -6.02 1.43
N GLY A 238 -11.18 -7.26 1.70
CA GLY A 238 -10.16 -7.97 0.94
C GLY A 238 -10.78 -8.95 -0.05
N VAL A 239 -10.30 -8.99 -1.29
CA VAL A 239 -10.52 -10.10 -2.23
C VAL A 239 -9.18 -10.44 -2.87
N GLY A 240 -8.53 -11.47 -2.33
CA GLY A 240 -7.24 -11.95 -2.79
C GLY A 240 -7.33 -12.88 -4.01
N GLY A 241 -6.17 -13.36 -4.43
CA GLY A 241 -6.04 -14.29 -5.54
C GLY A 241 -6.01 -13.61 -6.93
N VAL A 242 -6.20 -14.44 -7.96
CA VAL A 242 -6.18 -14.02 -9.37
C VAL A 242 -7.35 -14.59 -10.17
N ASP A 243 -7.74 -13.89 -11.22
CA ASP A 243 -8.78 -14.34 -12.14
C ASP A 243 -8.33 -15.57 -12.93
N PRO A 244 -9.06 -16.70 -12.86
CA PRO A 244 -8.71 -17.92 -13.57
C PRO A 244 -8.71 -17.74 -15.09
N ASN A 245 -9.45 -16.78 -15.64
CA ASN A 245 -9.50 -16.57 -17.09
C ASN A 245 -8.23 -15.90 -17.62
N THR A 246 -7.67 -14.96 -16.87
CA THR A 246 -6.43 -14.26 -17.24
C THR A 246 -5.17 -14.95 -16.70
N ARG A 247 -5.31 -15.83 -15.69
CA ARG A 247 -4.20 -16.51 -14.99
C ARG A 247 -4.33 -18.03 -14.92
N ARG A 248 -4.86 -18.67 -15.97
CA ARG A 248 -5.06 -20.14 -16.06
C ARG A 248 -3.86 -20.98 -15.58
N GLN A 249 -2.64 -20.60 -15.95
CA GLN A 249 -1.45 -21.36 -15.57
C GLN A 249 -1.14 -21.28 -14.07
N SER A 250 -1.39 -20.13 -13.44
CA SER A 250 -1.20 -19.97 -12.00
C SER A 250 -2.24 -20.79 -11.23
N THR A 251 -3.52 -20.69 -11.60
CA THR A 251 -4.62 -21.39 -10.92
C THR A 251 -4.58 -22.90 -11.12
N GLN A 252 -4.06 -23.39 -12.26
CA GLN A 252 -3.78 -24.82 -12.43
C GLN A 252 -2.64 -25.32 -11.55
N ARG A 253 -1.68 -24.46 -11.20
CA ARG A 253 -0.48 -24.83 -10.43
C ARG A 253 -0.73 -24.79 -8.93
N TYR A 254 -1.50 -23.81 -8.45
CA TYR A 254 -1.86 -23.66 -7.05
C TYR A 254 -3.38 -23.60 -6.94
N PRO A 255 -4.05 -24.69 -6.52
CA PRO A 255 -5.51 -24.68 -6.35
C PRO A 255 -5.92 -23.75 -5.20
N GLY A 256 -7.09 -23.12 -5.32
CA GLY A 256 -7.64 -22.23 -4.30
C GLY A 256 -7.01 -20.82 -4.29
N ILE A 257 -6.26 -20.45 -5.34
CA ILE A 257 -5.72 -19.09 -5.52
C ILE A 257 -6.62 -18.23 -6.44
N GLU A 258 -7.66 -18.82 -7.01
CA GLU A 258 -8.60 -18.13 -7.88
C GLU A 258 -9.48 -17.15 -7.10
N ILE A 259 -9.80 -16.01 -7.71
CA ILE A 259 -10.92 -15.18 -7.23
C ILE A 259 -12.19 -16.01 -7.41
N LYS A 260 -12.90 -16.28 -6.31
CA LYS A 260 -14.09 -17.13 -6.33
C LYS A 260 -15.28 -16.38 -6.93
N GLU A 261 -16.09 -17.10 -7.69
CA GLU A 261 -17.29 -16.55 -8.32
C GLU A 261 -18.32 -16.03 -7.31
N GLU A 262 -18.36 -16.62 -6.10
CA GLU A 262 -19.24 -16.15 -5.02
C GLU A 262 -18.96 -14.69 -4.62
N PHE A 263 -17.71 -14.23 -4.71
CA PHE A 263 -17.36 -12.83 -4.47
C PHE A 263 -17.73 -11.91 -5.63
N LEU A 264 -18.10 -12.47 -6.77
CA LEU A 264 -18.63 -11.76 -7.93
C LEU A 264 -20.17 -11.85 -8.00
N ALA A 265 -20.80 -12.59 -7.07
CA ALA A 265 -22.24 -12.77 -7.06
C ALA A 265 -22.95 -11.50 -6.53
N PRO A 266 -24.11 -11.13 -7.09
CA PRO A 266 -24.86 -9.95 -6.66
C PRO A 266 -25.17 -9.92 -5.15
N ASP A 267 -25.46 -11.08 -4.54
CA ASP A 267 -25.82 -11.17 -3.13
C ASP A 267 -24.66 -10.81 -2.21
N PHE A 268 -23.45 -11.27 -2.53
CA PHE A 268 -22.24 -10.86 -1.81
C PHE A 268 -21.97 -9.37 -2.03
N LEU A 269 -22.07 -8.92 -3.28
CA LEU A 269 -21.75 -7.55 -3.65
C LEU A 269 -22.76 -6.51 -3.14
N GLY A 270 -24.01 -6.93 -2.89
CA GLY A 270 -25.08 -6.10 -2.33
C GLY A 270 -25.14 -6.10 -0.81
N ALA A 271 -24.31 -6.91 -0.13
CA ALA A 271 -24.32 -7.04 1.33
C ALA A 271 -23.62 -5.87 2.07
N PHE A 272 -22.91 -5.00 1.35
CA PHE A 272 -22.13 -3.93 1.95
C PHE A 272 -22.84 -2.57 1.88
N GLU A 273 -23.66 -2.29 2.91
CA GLU A 273 -24.23 -0.96 3.18
C GLU A 273 -24.00 -0.58 4.66
N PRO A 274 -23.27 0.52 4.95
CA PRO A 274 -22.63 1.44 4.00
C PRO A 274 -21.50 0.77 3.22
N ARG A 275 -21.19 1.30 2.03
CA ARG A 275 -20.12 0.75 1.17
C ARG A 275 -18.77 0.81 1.87
N PRO A 276 -17.90 -0.20 1.66
CA PRO A 276 -16.59 -0.19 2.27
C PRO A 276 -15.77 0.93 1.65
N ARG A 277 -14.99 1.60 2.48
CA ARG A 277 -14.19 2.74 2.03
C ARG A 277 -12.99 2.26 1.22
N VAL A 278 -12.43 1.10 1.55
CA VAL A 278 -11.23 0.58 0.89
C VAL A 278 -11.42 -0.86 0.43
N LEU A 279 -11.17 -1.11 -0.85
CA LEU A 279 -11.05 -2.45 -1.42
C LEU A 279 -9.57 -2.80 -1.55
N LEU A 280 -9.18 -3.96 -1.02
CA LEU A 280 -7.87 -4.57 -1.18
C LEU A 280 -7.99 -5.75 -2.15
N THR A 281 -7.19 -5.77 -3.22
CA THR A 281 -7.08 -6.95 -4.08
C THR A 281 -5.63 -7.30 -4.35
N HIS A 282 -5.35 -8.54 -4.71
CA HIS A 282 -4.01 -8.87 -5.17
C HIS A 282 -3.85 -8.46 -6.65
N GLN A 283 -4.75 -8.90 -7.53
CA GLN A 283 -4.75 -8.50 -8.94
C GLN A 283 -5.38 -7.11 -9.14
N GLY A 284 -4.80 -6.31 -10.03
CA GLY A 284 -5.33 -4.98 -10.41
C GLY A 284 -6.40 -5.02 -11.52
N PRO A 285 -7.01 -3.85 -11.82
CA PRO A 285 -7.95 -3.70 -12.94
C PRO A 285 -7.26 -3.88 -14.30
N PRO A 286 -7.99 -4.03 -15.43
CA PRO A 286 -7.41 -4.22 -16.76
C PRO A 286 -6.41 -3.15 -17.20
N SER A 287 -6.53 -1.93 -16.67
CA SER A 287 -5.58 -0.83 -16.91
C SER A 287 -4.22 -1.05 -16.24
N ALA A 288 -4.14 -1.91 -15.23
CA ALA A 288 -2.90 -2.28 -14.57
C ALA A 288 -2.19 -3.39 -15.35
N LEU A 289 -0.86 -3.43 -15.24
CA LEU A 289 -0.08 -4.54 -15.76
C LEU A 289 -0.62 -5.84 -15.17
N GLN A 290 -0.90 -6.82 -16.04
CA GLN A 290 -1.38 -8.13 -15.64
C GLN A 290 -2.75 -8.16 -14.94
N GLY A 291 -3.55 -7.09 -15.03
CA GLY A 291 -4.87 -7.00 -14.41
C GLY A 291 -5.97 -7.85 -15.04
N SER A 292 -7.17 -7.79 -14.45
CA SER A 292 -8.34 -8.58 -14.88
C SER A 292 -9.64 -7.76 -14.93
N PRO A 293 -10.53 -8.02 -15.92
CA PRO A 293 -11.89 -7.46 -15.96
C PRO A 293 -12.76 -7.79 -14.75
N CYS A 294 -12.53 -8.90 -14.04
CA CYS A 294 -13.32 -9.23 -12.84
C CYS A 294 -13.11 -8.19 -11.72
N ILE A 295 -11.96 -7.53 -11.70
CA ILE A 295 -11.65 -6.48 -10.73
C ILE A 295 -12.50 -5.22 -11.00
N ASP A 296 -12.76 -4.89 -12.27
CA ASP A 296 -13.69 -3.78 -12.58
C ASP A 296 -15.14 -4.14 -12.20
N LEU A 297 -15.53 -5.41 -12.29
CA LEU A 297 -16.82 -5.88 -11.78
C LEU A 297 -16.91 -5.72 -10.26
N LEU A 298 -15.88 -6.14 -9.51
CA LEU A 298 -15.79 -5.92 -8.06
C LEU A 298 -15.89 -4.43 -7.72
N ARG A 299 -15.08 -3.58 -8.36
CA ARG A 299 -15.05 -2.13 -8.13
C ARG A 299 -16.38 -1.45 -8.45
N SER A 300 -17.00 -1.79 -9.57
CA SER A 300 -18.27 -1.17 -10.00
C SER A 300 -19.46 -1.55 -9.13
N THR A 301 -19.37 -2.68 -8.43
CA THR A 301 -20.45 -3.18 -7.58
C THR A 301 -20.23 -2.78 -6.11
N ILE A 302 -19.06 -3.06 -5.54
CA ILE A 302 -18.70 -2.63 -4.17
C ILE A 302 -18.63 -1.10 -4.09
N ARG A 303 -18.20 -0.44 -5.18
CA ARG A 303 -18.01 1.01 -5.30
C ARG A 303 -17.21 1.59 -4.14
N PRO A 304 -15.99 1.07 -3.89
CA PRO A 304 -15.15 1.56 -2.81
C PRO A 304 -14.66 2.98 -3.10
N GLU A 305 -14.36 3.75 -2.05
CA GLU A 305 -13.72 5.07 -2.20
C GLU A 305 -12.27 4.96 -2.69
N ALA A 306 -11.58 3.88 -2.32
CA ALA A 306 -10.22 3.59 -2.75
C ALA A 306 -10.02 2.11 -3.08
N HIS A 307 -9.16 1.82 -4.05
CA HIS A 307 -8.76 0.47 -4.44
C HIS A 307 -7.25 0.33 -4.37
N LEU A 308 -6.76 -0.57 -3.51
CA LEU A 308 -5.35 -0.89 -3.34
C LEU A 308 -5.07 -2.28 -3.90
N PHE A 309 -4.08 -2.40 -4.79
CA PHE A 309 -3.74 -3.68 -5.39
C PHE A 309 -2.24 -3.94 -5.59
N GLY A 310 -1.87 -5.23 -5.53
CA GLY A 310 -0.53 -5.78 -5.76
C GLY A 310 -0.34 -6.29 -7.19
N HIS A 311 0.41 -7.38 -7.38
CA HIS A 311 0.62 -8.21 -8.60
C HIS A 311 1.24 -7.52 -9.83
N SER A 312 0.93 -6.25 -10.03
CA SER A 312 1.27 -5.46 -11.20
C SER A 312 2.72 -4.99 -11.20
N HIS A 313 3.47 -5.18 -10.10
CA HIS A 313 4.84 -4.69 -9.88
C HIS A 313 5.06 -3.25 -10.42
N THR A 314 4.01 -2.43 -10.35
CA THR A 314 3.99 -1.04 -10.81
C THR A 314 3.15 -0.20 -9.85
N PRO A 315 3.52 1.08 -9.62
CA PRO A 315 2.67 1.98 -8.83
C PRO A 315 1.36 2.26 -9.59
N SER A 316 0.20 2.03 -8.95
CA SER A 316 -1.09 2.45 -9.51
C SER A 316 -1.32 3.95 -9.31
N GLN A 317 -2.08 4.54 -10.21
CA GLN A 317 -2.41 5.98 -10.24
C GLN A 317 -3.89 6.25 -9.98
N ASP A 318 -4.57 5.44 -9.15
CA ASP A 318 -6.00 5.67 -8.91
C ASP A 318 -6.25 6.96 -8.11
N SER A 319 -7.30 7.69 -8.52
CA SER A 319 -7.83 8.89 -7.86
C SER A 319 -8.56 8.54 -6.55
N ILE A 320 -8.48 9.41 -5.55
CA ILE A 320 -8.94 9.15 -4.17
C ILE A 320 -9.95 10.23 -3.76
N SER A 321 -10.94 9.87 -2.94
CA SER A 321 -11.94 10.76 -2.33
C SER A 321 -11.35 11.69 -1.27
N GLU A 322 -12.07 12.76 -0.92
CA GLU A 322 -11.72 13.65 0.18
C GLU A 322 -11.78 12.90 1.53
N GLY A 323 -10.70 12.93 2.32
CA GLY A 323 -10.59 12.28 3.64
C GLY A 323 -9.71 11.03 3.69
N LEU A 324 -9.39 10.43 2.53
CA LEU A 324 -8.33 9.42 2.39
C LEU A 324 -7.19 10.03 1.55
N GLY A 325 -5.96 9.93 2.03
CA GLY A 325 -4.78 10.30 1.25
C GLY A 325 -3.96 9.05 0.97
N ILE A 326 -3.55 8.80 -0.27
CA ILE A 326 -2.48 7.83 -0.54
C ILE A 326 -1.28 8.63 -0.99
N LEU A 327 -0.20 8.51 -0.24
CA LEU A 327 1.10 9.01 -0.62
C LEU A 327 1.86 7.83 -1.25
N THR A 328 2.11 7.93 -2.55
CA THR A 328 2.92 6.93 -3.25
C THR A 328 4.39 7.21 -2.98
N TRP A 329 5.13 6.19 -2.55
CA TRP A 329 6.58 6.26 -2.40
C TRP A 329 7.25 5.21 -3.30
N ASN A 330 8.45 5.50 -3.78
CA ASN A 330 9.21 4.55 -4.58
C ASN A 330 10.05 3.67 -3.65
N ALA A 331 10.08 2.38 -3.99
CA ALA A 331 10.67 1.26 -3.26
C ALA A 331 12.01 1.55 -2.53
N VAL A 332 12.16 0.95 -1.35
CA VAL A 332 13.47 0.69 -0.76
C VAL A 332 14.09 -0.50 -1.48
N LYS A 333 15.26 -0.30 -2.11
CA LYS A 333 16.03 -1.38 -2.73
C LYS A 333 16.98 -2.00 -1.70
N LYS A 334 16.83 -3.29 -1.38
CA LYS A 334 17.84 -4.11 -0.69
C LYS A 334 18.10 -5.33 -1.59
N GLY A 335 19.27 -5.39 -2.22
CA GLY A 335 19.58 -6.45 -3.21
C GLY A 335 18.62 -6.46 -4.41
N ASP A 336 18.05 -7.64 -4.70
CA ASP A 336 17.09 -7.87 -5.78
C ASP A 336 15.62 -7.62 -5.38
N PHE A 337 15.36 -7.32 -4.11
CA PHE A 337 14.01 -7.03 -3.62
C PHE A 337 13.52 -5.68 -4.17
N LYS A 338 12.48 -5.75 -5.01
CA LYS A 338 11.72 -4.60 -5.52
C LYS A 338 10.29 -4.69 -5.00
N SER A 339 10.04 -4.28 -3.77
CA SER A 339 8.67 -4.08 -3.29
C SER A 339 8.26 -2.63 -3.47
N PHE A 340 7.06 -2.41 -4.00
CA PHE A 340 6.49 -1.07 -4.07
C PHE A 340 5.82 -0.78 -2.73
N SER A 341 6.26 0.28 -2.08
CA SER A 341 5.72 0.71 -0.78
C SER A 341 4.88 1.97 -0.99
N ARG A 342 3.58 1.89 -0.76
CA ARG A 342 2.70 3.06 -0.69
C ARG A 342 2.42 3.35 0.78
N MET A 343 1.88 4.53 1.08
CA MET A 343 1.43 4.86 2.43
C MET A 343 0.01 5.39 2.34
N LEU A 344 -0.92 4.69 2.99
CA LEU A 344 -2.28 5.16 3.21
C LEU A 344 -2.29 6.09 4.43
N ILE A 345 -2.81 7.28 4.25
CA ILE A 345 -2.99 8.29 5.28
C ILE A 345 -4.49 8.44 5.54
N VAL A 346 -4.86 8.16 6.78
CA VAL A 346 -6.19 8.36 7.34
C VAL A 346 -6.11 9.58 8.24
N ARG A 347 -6.79 10.66 7.85
CA ARG A 347 -6.83 11.91 8.62
C ARG A 347 -8.13 12.06 9.33
#